data_AF-A0A261DDN9-F1
#
_entry.id   AF-A0A261DDN9-F1
#
_cell.length_a   1.000
_cell.length_b   1.000
_cell.length_c   1.000
_cell.angle_alpha   90.00
_cell.angle_beta   90.00
_cell.angle_gamma   90.00
#
_symmetry.space_group_name_H-M   'P 1'
#
loop_
_entity.id
_entity.type
_entity.pdbx_description
1 polymer ?
#
loop_
_entity_poly.entity_id
_entity_poly.type
_entity_poly.pdbx_seq_one_letter_code
_entity_poly.pdbx_strand_id
1 'polypeptide(L)' 'MTKEKARVFSAEEKTRIVLEVLKEESPLSVIASKYEINSKTISNWKKQFIWWSPLSRQKFSNLEI' A
#
# COMPACT_ATOMS: atom_id res chain seq x y z
N MET A 1 16.13 -21.02 -12.13
CA MET A 1 15.51 -19.69 -12.06
C MET A 1 15.27 -19.38 -10.59
N THR A 2 16.09 -18.51 -10.01
CA THR A 2 16.01 -18.14 -8.59
C THR A 2 14.70 -17.42 -8.33
N LYS A 3 13.91 -17.90 -7.37
CA LYS A 3 12.67 -17.28 -6.95
C LYS A 3 13.02 -15.93 -6.33
N GLU A 4 12.84 -14.86 -7.09
CA GLU A 4 12.90 -13.49 -6.58
C GLU A 4 11.95 -13.42 -5.38
N LYS A 5 12.51 -13.17 -4.20
CA LYS A 5 11.73 -13.14 -2.97
C LYS A 5 10.73 -12.01 -3.10
N ALA A 6 9.46 -12.35 -3.25
CA ALA A 6 8.39 -11.36 -3.26
C ALA A 6 8.53 -10.51 -1.99
N ARG A 7 8.77 -9.20 -2.17
CA ARG A 7 8.86 -8.27 -1.06
C ARG A 7 7.53 -8.33 -0.29
N VAL A 8 7.59 -8.75 0.96
CA VAL A 8 6.43 -8.81 1.84
C VAL A 8 6.23 -7.42 2.41
N PHE A 9 5.15 -6.76 1.99
CA PHE A 9 4.77 -5.46 2.53
C PHE A 9 3.81 -5.66 3.70
N SER A 10 4.19 -5.18 4.87
CA SER A 10 3.31 -5.16 6.04
C SER A 10 2.12 -4.23 5.81
N ALA A 11 1.03 -4.46 6.54
CA ALA A 11 -0.19 -3.64 6.44
C ALA A 11 0.10 -2.15 6.70
N GLU A 12 1.02 -1.86 7.62
CA GLU A 12 1.44 -0.50 7.94
C GLU A 12 2.18 0.17 6.77
N GLU A 13 3.12 -0.52 6.12
CA GLU A 13 3.82 0.00 4.94
C GLU A 13 2.85 0.27 3.79
N LYS A 14 1.94 -0.66 3.49
CA LYS A 14 0.91 -0.47 2.45
C LYS A 14 0.08 0.77 2.73
N THR A 15 -0.29 0.98 4.00
CA THR A 15 -1.09 2.12 4.43
C THR A 15 -0.31 3.43 4.29
N ARG A 16 0.94 3.49 4.75
CA ARG A 16 1.81 4.68 4.59
C ARG A 16 1.96 5.07 3.12
N ILE A 17 2.17 4.09 2.25
CA ILE A 17 2.38 4.30 0.80
C ILE A 17 1.10 4.81 0.14
N VAL A 18 -0.06 4.22 0.45
CA VAL A 18 -1.36 4.69 -0.07
C VAL A 18 -1.68 6.09 0.45
N LEU A 19 -1.36 6.40 1.71
CA LEU A 19 -1.54 7.74 2.28
C LEU A 19 -0.66 8.78 1.59
N GLU A 20 0.62 8.47 1.32
CA GLU A 20 1.54 9.36 0.58
C GLU A 20 1.01 9.64 -0.84
N VAL A 21 0.47 8.61 -1.51
CA VAL A 21 -0.18 8.74 -2.83
C VAL A 21 -1.48 9.55 -2.75
N LEU A 22 -2.28 9.41 -1.69
CA LEU A 22 -3.54 10.15 -1.51
C LEU A 22 -3.32 11.60 -1.13
N LYS A 23 -2.22 11.91 -0.44
CA LYS A 23 -1.83 13.28 -0.11
C LYS A 23 -1.21 14.05 -1.27
N GLU A 24 -1.02 13.41 -2.43
CA GLU A 24 -0.35 13.98 -3.61
C GLU A 24 1.04 14.56 -3.31
N GLU A 25 1.71 14.11 -2.23
CA GLU A 25 3.06 14.57 -1.86
C GLU A 25 4.11 14.16 -2.91
N SER A 26 3.83 13.12 -3.69
CA SER A 26 4.71 12.67 -4.77
C SER A 26 3.92 11.96 -5.87
N PRO A 27 4.38 12.06 -7.13
CA PRO A 27 3.75 11.35 -8.22
C PRO A 27 3.91 9.84 -8.03
N LEU A 28 2.88 9.09 -8.39
CA LEU A 28 2.76 7.64 -8.20
C LEU A 28 3.97 6.86 -8.75
N SER A 29 4.58 7.35 -9.83
CA SER A 29 5.81 6.79 -10.41
C SER A 29 7.03 6.92 -9.50
N VAL A 30 7.18 8.05 -8.79
CA VAL A 30 8.30 8.28 -7.87
C VAL A 30 8.15 7.39 -6.64
N ILE A 31 6.93 7.27 -6.11
CA ILE A 31 6.62 6.41 -4.96
C ILE A 31 6.82 4.93 -5.34
N ALA A 32 6.37 4.54 -6.54
CA ALA A 32 6.62 3.20 -7.10
C ALA A 32 8.12 2.87 -7.15
N SER A 33 8.95 3.79 -7.64
CA SER A 33 10.41 3.60 -7.66
C SER A 33 11.03 3.61 -6.27
N LYS A 34 10.62 4.52 -5.37
CA LYS A 34 11.15 4.69 -4.02
C LYS A 34 10.95 3.45 -3.15
N TYR A 35 9.78 2.81 -3.26
CA TYR A 35 9.45 1.61 -2.50
C TYR A 35 9.64 0.33 -3.31
N GLU A 36 10.16 0.41 -4.55
CA GLU A 36 10.30 -0.72 -5.47
C GLU A 36 8.98 -1.51 -5.63
N ILE A 37 7.87 -0.78 -5.71
CA ILE A 37 6.53 -1.34 -5.89
C ILE A 37 6.05 -1.04 -7.31
N ASN A 38 5.42 -2.03 -7.92
CA ASN A 38 4.72 -1.83 -9.17
C ASN A 38 3.53 -0.84 -9.01
N SER A 39 3.43 0.17 -9.87
CA SER A 39 2.33 1.15 -9.88
C SER A 39 0.93 0.52 -9.92
N LYS A 40 0.78 -0.66 -10.54
CA LYS A 40 -0.46 -1.46 -10.53
C LYS A 40 -0.81 -1.95 -9.13
N THR A 41 0.18 -2.38 -8.35
CA THR A 41 0.02 -2.81 -6.95
C THR A 41 -0.46 -1.66 -6.08
N ILE A 42 0.15 -0.47 -6.22
CA ILE A 42 -0.26 0.75 -5.52
C ILE A 42 -1.70 1.14 -5.88
N SER A 43 -2.05 1.06 -7.16
CA SER A 43 -3.42 1.33 -7.63
C SER A 43 -4.43 0.35 -7.01
N ASN A 44 -4.05 -0.92 -6.87
CA ASN A 44 -4.87 -1.92 -6.20
C ASN A 44 -5.02 -1.60 -4.70
N TRP A 45 -3.93 -1.22 -4.01
CA TRP A 45 -3.99 -0.83 -2.60
C TRP A 45 -4.81 0.43 -2.37
N LYS A 46 -4.79 1.40 -3.28
CA LYS A 46 -5.63 2.60 -3.21
C LYS A 46 -7.12 2.25 -3.29
N LYS A 47 -7.51 1.37 -4.21
CA LYS A 47 -8.89 0.86 -4.31
C LYS A 47 -9.30 0.10 -3.05
N GLN A 48 -8.42 -0.79 -2.59
CA GLN A 48 -8.61 -1.55 -1.38
C GLN A 48 -8.81 -0.60 -0.19
N PHE A 49 -7.98 0.42 0.00
CA PHE A 49 -8.10 1.41 1.06
C PHE A 49 -9.44 2.17 1.04
N ILE A 50 -9.93 2.60 -0.14
CA ILE A 50 -11.21 3.31 -0.27
C ILE A 50 -12.39 2.38 0.02
N TRP A 51 -12.36 1.16 -0.53
CA TRP A 51 -13.35 0.12 -0.24
C TRP A 51 -13.39 -0.21 1.25
N TRP A 52 -12.22 -0.31 1.86
CA TRP A 52 -12.05 -0.54 3.27
C TRP A 52 -12.43 0.67 4.11
N SER A 53 -12.31 1.91 3.64
CA SER A 53 -12.50 3.14 4.44
C SER A 53 -13.76 3.18 5.33
N PRO A 54 -15.00 2.92 4.82
CA PRO A 54 -16.17 2.85 5.69
C PRO A 54 -16.23 1.59 6.57
N LEU A 55 -15.58 0.50 6.17
CA LEU A 55 -15.61 -0.81 6.85
C LEU A 55 -14.40 -1.07 7.78
N SER A 56 -13.38 -0.20 7.74
CA SER A 56 -12.06 -0.44 8.34
C SER A 56 -11.86 0.18 9.70
N ARG A 57 -12.68 1.17 10.05
CA ARG A 57 -12.67 1.73 11.40
C ARG A 57 -12.83 0.64 12.49
N GLN A 58 -13.40 -0.51 12.14
CA GLN A 58 -13.62 -1.63 13.07
C GLN A 58 -12.61 -2.77 12.98
N LYS A 59 -11.74 -2.84 11.95
CA LYS A 59 -10.88 -4.02 11.69
C LYS A 59 -9.37 -3.74 11.77
N PHE A 60 -8.95 -2.48 11.81
CA PHE A 60 -7.54 -2.12 12.03
C PHE A 60 -7.08 -2.31 13.49
N SER A 61 -8.00 -2.53 14.43
CA SER A 61 -7.70 -2.80 15.84
C SER A 61 -7.17 -4.21 16.12
N ASN A 62 -7.08 -5.09 15.11
CA ASN A 62 -6.85 -6.52 15.31
C ASN A 62 -5.77 -7.13 14.40
N LEU A 63 -4.81 -6.33 13.94
CA LEU A 63 -3.65 -6.84 13.21
C LEU A 63 -2.36 -6.21 13.74
N GLU A 64 -2.05 -6.53 14.99
CA GLU A 64 -0.67 -6.57 15.48
C GLU A 64 -0.09 -7.93 15.06
N ILE A 65 0.79 -7.93 14.05
CA ILE A 65 1.84 -8.95 13.84
C ILE A 65 3.07 -8.23 13.29
#